data_AF-S8CTT7-F1
#
_entry.id   AF-S8CTT7-F1
#
_cell.length_a   1.000
_cell.length_b   1.000
_cell.length_c   1.000
_cell.angle_alpha   90.00
_cell.angle_beta   90.00
_cell.angle_gamma   90.00
#
_symmetry.space_group_name_H-M   'P 1'
#
loop_
_entity.id
_entity.type
_entity.pdbx_description
1 polymer ?
#
loop_
_entity_poly.entity_id
_entity_poly.type
_entity_poly.pdbx_seq_one_letter_code
_entity_poly.pdbx_strand_id
1 'polypeptide(L)'
;LRDLRGFHSIDRDLYRILVKDLERDRTQSLYTMALWLWLERREFCRLVTKILPLPPSLINELADEALICLRCLDPRIPPLESSNEIPLTQGLITNREISLPYFLQNRSTGLQQIEAIVTGVCIPAFSDVAESTTARSNESCSKESDRTMFATFSKGYPVTENEVREFFNIRYGDCIYSLSMQPVDEGQQPLYATIVFQRVSFIHAILNGARKAKFTINGKHVWMRKFIPKTNSSSSSSSS
;
A
#
# COMPACT_ATOMS: atom_id res chain seq x y z
N LEU A 1 -19.99 -18.89 -5.01
CA LEU A 1 -18.59 -18.36 -5.01
C LEU A 1 -17.90 -18.45 -6.37
N ARG A 2 -18.04 -19.55 -7.16
CA ARG A 2 -17.47 -19.61 -8.52
C ARG A 2 -18.17 -18.67 -9.52
N ASP A 3 -19.48 -18.45 -9.37
CA ASP A 3 -20.24 -17.59 -10.30
C ASP A 3 -19.89 -16.10 -10.17
N LEU A 4 -19.78 -15.56 -8.95
CA LEU A 4 -19.40 -14.15 -8.70
C LEU A 4 -18.03 -13.77 -9.33
N ARG A 5 -17.08 -14.70 -9.40
CA ARG A 5 -15.74 -14.43 -9.94
C ARG A 5 -15.74 -14.24 -11.46
N GLY A 6 -16.64 -14.92 -12.16
CA GLY A 6 -16.80 -14.77 -13.62
C GLY A 6 -17.51 -13.47 -14.00
N PHE A 7 -18.51 -13.06 -13.20
CA PHE A 7 -19.29 -11.84 -13.45
C PHE A 7 -18.48 -10.54 -13.23
N HIS A 8 -17.46 -10.57 -12.37
CA HIS A 8 -16.63 -9.41 -12.03
C HIS A 8 -15.24 -9.45 -12.68
N SER A 9 -15.07 -10.14 -13.82
CA SER A 9 -13.76 -10.28 -14.50
C SER A 9 -13.11 -8.93 -14.82
N ILE A 10 -13.87 -7.99 -15.35
CA ILE A 10 -13.41 -6.62 -15.68
C ILE A 10 -13.02 -5.87 -14.39
N ASP A 11 -13.84 -5.97 -13.35
CA ASP A 11 -13.57 -5.31 -12.06
C ASP A 11 -12.30 -5.86 -11.41
N ARG A 12 -12.06 -7.17 -11.54
CA ARG A 12 -10.87 -7.85 -11.03
C ARG A 12 -9.61 -7.41 -11.77
N ASP A 13 -9.69 -7.24 -13.08
CA ASP A 13 -8.56 -6.76 -13.88
C ASP A 13 -8.22 -5.31 -13.55
N LEU A 14 -9.22 -4.45 -13.37
CA LEU A 14 -8.97 -3.06 -12.96
C LEU A 14 -8.40 -2.98 -11.54
N TYR A 15 -8.93 -3.77 -10.60
CA TYR A 15 -8.35 -3.88 -9.25
C TYR A 15 -6.90 -4.39 -9.27
N ARG A 16 -6.58 -5.33 -10.18
CA ARG A 16 -5.22 -5.82 -10.38
C ARG A 16 -4.29 -4.71 -10.87
N ILE A 17 -4.73 -3.87 -11.81
CA ILE A 17 -3.94 -2.73 -12.29
C ILE A 17 -3.65 -1.76 -11.13
N LEU A 18 -4.66 -1.41 -10.33
CA LEU A 18 -4.49 -0.51 -9.18
C LEU A 18 -3.45 -1.04 -8.18
N VAL A 19 -3.52 -2.32 -7.82
CA VAL A 19 -2.69 -2.89 -6.75
C VAL A 19 -1.32 -3.36 -7.25
N LYS A 20 -1.24 -3.95 -8.46
CA LYS A 20 0.00 -4.55 -8.97
C LYS A 20 0.79 -3.63 -9.89
N ASP A 21 0.12 -2.86 -10.75
CA ASP A 21 0.79 -2.06 -11.77
C ASP A 21 1.00 -0.61 -11.31
N LEU A 22 0.06 -0.08 -10.51
CA LEU A 22 0.12 1.26 -9.92
C LEU A 22 0.56 1.28 -8.46
N GLU A 23 0.77 0.09 -7.85
CA GLU A 23 1.23 -0.09 -6.47
C GLU A 23 0.44 0.70 -5.41
N ARG A 24 -0.85 0.96 -5.65
CA ARG A 24 -1.71 1.67 -4.70
C ARG A 24 -1.98 0.82 -3.46
N ASP A 25 -2.26 1.50 -2.35
CA ASP A 25 -2.65 0.83 -1.11
C ASP A 25 -3.88 -0.05 -1.34
N ARG A 26 -3.85 -1.27 -0.77
CA ARG A 26 -4.91 -2.26 -0.99
C ARG A 26 -6.27 -1.78 -0.50
N THR A 27 -6.29 -1.11 0.65
CA THR A 27 -7.52 -0.57 1.24
C THR A 27 -8.02 0.59 0.38
N GLN A 28 -7.16 1.54 0.02
CA GLN A 28 -7.53 2.63 -0.88
C GLN A 28 -8.08 2.09 -2.20
N SER A 29 -7.42 1.10 -2.81
CA SER A 29 -7.86 0.48 -4.07
C SER A 29 -9.22 -0.22 -3.93
N LEU A 30 -9.51 -0.85 -2.78
CA LEU A 30 -10.82 -1.46 -2.52
C LEU A 30 -11.93 -0.41 -2.44
N TYR A 31 -11.68 0.70 -1.75
CA TYR A 31 -12.63 1.79 -1.64
C TYR A 31 -12.79 2.54 -2.97
N THR A 32 -11.71 2.72 -3.75
CA THR A 32 -11.77 3.28 -5.12
C THR A 32 -12.62 2.40 -6.03
N MET A 33 -12.41 1.08 -6.04
CA MET A 33 -13.28 0.16 -6.80
C MET A 33 -14.72 0.20 -6.32
N ALA A 34 -14.95 0.24 -5.01
CA ALA A 34 -16.29 0.31 -4.45
C ALA A 34 -17.01 1.61 -4.82
N LEU A 35 -16.28 2.74 -4.88
CA LEU A 35 -16.81 4.01 -5.36
C LEU A 35 -17.24 3.91 -6.82
N TRP A 36 -16.39 3.38 -7.70
CA TRP A 36 -16.73 3.24 -9.13
C TRP A 36 -17.93 2.32 -9.34
N LEU A 37 -18.01 1.20 -8.62
CA LEU A 37 -19.18 0.30 -8.65
C LEU A 37 -20.44 0.95 -8.06
N TRP A 38 -20.28 1.78 -7.03
CA TRP A 38 -21.38 2.53 -6.44
C TRP A 38 -21.97 3.55 -7.42
N LEU A 39 -21.10 4.26 -8.15
CA LEU A 39 -21.48 5.15 -9.24
C LEU A 39 -22.15 4.38 -10.39
N GLU A 40 -21.62 3.19 -10.72
CA GLU A 40 -22.19 2.30 -11.75
C GLU A 40 -23.67 1.97 -11.49
N ARG A 41 -24.01 1.70 -10.23
CA ARG A 41 -25.37 1.35 -9.80
C ARG A 41 -26.34 2.53 -9.85
N ARG A 42 -25.85 3.77 -9.73
CA ARG A 42 -26.68 4.99 -9.77
C ARG A 42 -26.92 5.48 -11.19
N GLU A 43 -25.89 5.38 -12.02
CA GLU A 43 -25.88 5.92 -13.37
C GLU A 43 -26.29 4.90 -14.44
N PHE A 44 -26.44 3.62 -14.08
CA PHE A 44 -26.61 2.49 -15.01
C PHE A 44 -25.57 2.47 -16.14
N CYS A 45 -24.42 3.12 -15.92
CA CYS A 45 -23.33 3.27 -16.88
C CYS A 45 -22.24 2.28 -16.52
N ARG A 46 -21.69 1.50 -17.46
CA ARG A 46 -20.58 0.56 -17.19
C ARG A 46 -19.23 1.24 -16.96
N LEU A 47 -19.09 1.97 -15.85
CA LEU A 47 -17.95 2.85 -15.58
C LEU A 47 -16.62 2.09 -15.57
N VAL A 48 -16.53 0.94 -14.89
CA VAL A 48 -15.29 0.13 -14.83
C VAL A 48 -14.83 -0.27 -16.24
N THR A 49 -15.77 -0.63 -17.12
CA THR A 49 -15.46 -1.03 -18.50
C THR A 49 -14.89 0.11 -19.35
N LYS A 50 -15.21 1.36 -19.01
CA LYS A 50 -14.65 2.56 -19.66
C LYS A 50 -13.26 2.91 -19.11
N ILE A 51 -13.00 2.61 -17.84
CA ILE A 51 -11.73 2.91 -17.17
C ILE A 51 -10.65 1.90 -17.56
N LEU A 52 -10.99 0.61 -17.62
CA LEU A 52 -10.04 -0.47 -17.92
C LEU A 52 -9.15 -0.25 -19.17
N PRO A 53 -9.66 0.26 -20.32
CA PRO A 53 -8.84 0.49 -21.50
C PRO A 53 -7.97 1.76 -21.43
N LEU A 54 -8.09 2.57 -20.38
CA LEU A 54 -7.31 3.80 -20.25
C LEU A 54 -5.83 3.50 -19.92
N PRO A 55 -4.91 4.41 -20.26
CA PRO A 55 -3.51 4.29 -19.85
C PRO A 55 -3.38 4.21 -18.31
N PRO A 56 -2.43 3.42 -17.76
CA PRO A 56 -2.25 3.31 -16.31
C PRO A 56 -2.04 4.66 -15.61
N SER A 57 -1.37 5.62 -16.26
CA SER A 57 -1.22 6.98 -15.74
C SER A 57 -2.57 7.68 -15.50
N LEU A 58 -3.51 7.55 -16.44
CA LEU A 58 -4.83 8.14 -16.35
C LEU A 58 -5.72 7.38 -15.35
N ILE A 59 -5.57 6.06 -15.25
CA ILE A 59 -6.20 5.25 -14.19
C ILE A 59 -5.71 5.70 -12.81
N ASN A 60 -4.43 6.04 -12.69
CA ASN A 60 -3.85 6.57 -11.46
C ASN A 60 -4.46 7.93 -11.10
N GLU A 61 -4.51 8.88 -12.04
CA GLU A 61 -5.14 10.19 -11.81
C GLU A 61 -6.64 10.06 -11.44
N LEU A 62 -7.38 9.17 -12.11
CA LEU A 62 -8.78 8.85 -11.77
C LEU A 62 -8.93 8.28 -10.36
N ALA A 63 -7.97 7.46 -9.93
CA ALA A 63 -7.98 6.92 -8.59
C ALA A 63 -7.63 7.99 -7.53
N ASP A 64 -6.87 9.04 -7.86
CA ASP A 64 -6.67 10.19 -6.98
C ASP A 64 -7.94 11.04 -6.85
N GLU A 65 -8.64 11.32 -7.94
CA GLU A 65 -9.95 11.98 -7.89
C GLU A 65 -10.97 11.16 -7.09
N ALA A 66 -10.98 9.83 -7.25
CA ALA A 66 -11.83 8.95 -6.47
C ALA A 66 -11.57 9.07 -4.96
N LEU A 67 -10.31 9.23 -4.55
CA LEU A 67 -9.98 9.46 -3.14
C LEU A 67 -10.49 10.82 -2.64
N ILE A 68 -10.48 11.85 -3.48
CA ILE A 68 -11.09 13.15 -3.16
C ILE A 68 -12.61 12.96 -2.92
N CYS A 69 -13.31 12.26 -3.82
CA CYS A 69 -14.73 11.94 -3.64
C CYS A 69 -15.02 11.16 -2.35
N LEU A 70 -14.20 10.15 -2.03
CA LEU A 70 -14.34 9.36 -0.81
C LEU A 70 -14.12 10.20 0.45
N ARG A 71 -13.16 11.14 0.42
CA ARG A 71 -12.96 12.10 1.52
C ARG A 71 -14.17 13.02 1.69
N CYS A 72 -14.81 13.44 0.61
CA CYS A 72 -16.03 14.24 0.68
C CYS A 72 -17.21 13.49 1.32
N LEU A 73 -17.23 12.16 1.25
CA LEU A 73 -18.23 11.31 1.87
C LEU A 73 -17.98 11.03 3.36
N ASP A 74 -16.75 11.23 3.87
CA ASP A 74 -16.47 11.05 5.29
C ASP A 74 -17.00 12.24 6.10
N PRO A 75 -18.04 12.07 6.94
CA PRO A 75 -18.62 13.17 7.70
C PRO A 75 -17.67 13.72 8.78
N ARG A 76 -16.60 12.98 9.12
CA ARG A 76 -15.60 13.38 10.12
C ARG A 76 -14.56 14.34 9.55
N ILE A 77 -14.48 14.47 8.23
CA ILE A 77 -13.47 15.27 7.54
C ILE A 77 -14.11 16.60 7.06
N PRO A 78 -13.56 17.76 7.44
CA PRO A 78 -14.03 19.04 6.90
C PRO A 78 -13.80 19.09 5.38
N PRO A 79 -14.73 19.70 4.61
CA PRO A 79 -14.55 19.82 3.17
C PRO A 79 -13.25 20.56 2.82
N LEU A 80 -12.54 20.11 1.78
CA LEU A 80 -11.30 20.75 1.33
C LEU A 80 -11.59 22.13 0.71
N GLU A 81 -10.71 23.11 0.97
CA GLU A 81 -10.85 24.48 0.45
C GLU A 81 -10.09 24.73 -0.87
N SER A 82 -9.28 23.79 -1.35
CA SER A 82 -8.41 23.99 -2.53
C SER A 82 -8.62 22.92 -3.60
N SER A 83 -9.08 23.39 -4.76
CA SER A 83 -9.38 22.65 -6.00
C SER A 83 -10.54 21.64 -5.87
N ASN A 84 -11.73 22.14 -6.17
CA ASN A 84 -13.02 21.45 -6.02
C ASN A 84 -13.47 20.70 -7.28
N GLU A 85 -12.53 20.26 -8.11
CA GLU A 85 -12.85 19.70 -9.42
C GLU A 85 -12.45 18.23 -9.48
N ILE A 86 -13.34 17.43 -10.07
CA ILE A 86 -13.13 16.02 -10.40
C ILE A 86 -13.28 15.86 -11.92
N PRO A 87 -12.48 16.58 -12.72
CA PRO A 87 -12.70 16.73 -14.16
C PRO A 87 -12.62 15.40 -14.91
N LEU A 88 -11.78 14.45 -14.47
CA LEU A 88 -11.67 13.14 -15.12
C LEU A 88 -12.87 12.25 -14.79
N THR A 89 -13.31 12.25 -13.54
CA THR A 89 -14.49 11.51 -13.07
C THR A 89 -15.76 12.08 -13.72
N GLN A 90 -15.87 13.41 -13.79
CA GLN A 90 -16.95 14.09 -14.51
C GLN A 90 -16.91 13.85 -16.02
N GLY A 91 -15.72 13.73 -16.61
CA GLY A 91 -15.56 13.42 -18.03
C GLY A 91 -16.00 12.00 -18.40
N LEU A 92 -15.97 11.05 -17.45
CA LEU A 92 -16.38 9.66 -17.66
C LEU A 92 -17.87 9.41 -17.39
N ILE A 93 -18.47 10.23 -16.54
CA ILE A 93 -19.87 10.13 -16.13
C ILE A 93 -20.74 10.95 -17.09
N THR A 94 -21.83 10.35 -17.56
CA THR A 94 -22.73 11.01 -18.52
C THR A 94 -23.61 12.06 -17.84
N ASN A 95 -23.96 11.85 -16.56
CA ASN A 95 -24.77 12.77 -15.77
C ASN A 95 -23.93 13.86 -15.08
N ARG A 96 -24.15 15.11 -15.49
CA ARG A 96 -23.46 16.28 -14.92
C ARG A 96 -23.89 16.62 -13.48
N GLU A 97 -24.89 15.96 -12.93
CA GLU A 97 -25.32 16.15 -11.54
C GLU A 97 -24.35 15.52 -10.53
N ILE A 98 -23.53 14.55 -10.95
CA ILE A 98 -22.48 13.97 -10.09
C ILE A 98 -21.29 14.93 -10.03
N SER A 99 -21.27 15.71 -8.96
CA SER A 99 -20.29 16.75 -8.64
C SER A 99 -19.87 16.64 -7.18
N LEU A 100 -18.79 17.30 -6.74
CA LEU A 100 -18.41 17.29 -5.32
C LEU A 100 -19.56 17.68 -4.35
N PRO A 101 -20.40 18.70 -4.65
CA PRO A 101 -21.60 18.99 -3.86
C PRO A 101 -22.56 17.80 -3.69
N TYR A 102 -22.71 16.96 -4.70
CA TYR A 102 -23.53 15.74 -4.62
C TYR A 102 -22.99 14.77 -3.57
N PHE A 103 -21.67 14.55 -3.53
CA PHE A 103 -21.04 13.71 -2.51
C PHE A 103 -21.20 14.32 -1.11
N LEU A 104 -21.03 15.64 -0.98
CA LEU A 104 -21.23 16.34 0.30
C LEU A 104 -22.67 16.23 0.82
N GLN A 105 -23.67 16.31 -0.06
CA GLN A 105 -25.08 16.18 0.31
C GLN A 105 -25.45 14.75 0.72
N ASN A 106 -24.72 13.74 0.24
CA ASN A 106 -24.99 12.33 0.46
C ASN A 106 -23.98 11.63 1.39
N ARG A 107 -23.23 12.37 2.20
CA ARG A 107 -22.13 11.88 3.06
C ARG A 107 -22.40 10.55 3.77
N SER A 108 -23.38 10.53 4.67
CA SER A 108 -23.66 9.37 5.52
C SER A 108 -24.18 8.17 4.71
N THR A 109 -25.18 8.40 3.85
CA THR A 109 -25.79 7.35 3.04
C THR A 109 -24.83 6.79 2.00
N GLY A 110 -24.04 7.66 1.36
CA GLY A 110 -23.07 7.27 0.34
C GLY A 110 -21.93 6.44 0.93
N LEU A 111 -21.38 6.85 2.07
CA LEU A 111 -20.34 6.08 2.76
C LEU A 111 -20.84 4.69 3.19
N GLN A 112 -22.02 4.61 3.81
CA GLN A 112 -22.62 3.32 4.19
C GLN A 112 -22.84 2.39 2.99
N GLN A 113 -23.30 2.93 1.86
CA GLN A 113 -23.50 2.16 0.64
C GLN A 113 -22.17 1.68 0.04
N ILE A 114 -21.12 2.49 0.09
CA ILE A 114 -19.78 2.09 -0.35
C ILE A 114 -19.22 1.00 0.57
N GLU A 115 -19.36 1.13 1.89
CA GLU A 115 -18.92 0.09 2.84
C GLU A 115 -19.67 -1.24 2.63
N ALA A 116 -20.97 -1.17 2.32
CA ALA A 116 -21.74 -2.35 1.96
C ALA A 116 -21.24 -3.02 0.66
N ILE A 117 -20.78 -2.23 -0.32
CA ILE A 117 -20.17 -2.75 -1.54
C ILE A 117 -18.79 -3.34 -1.25
N VAL A 118 -17.97 -2.69 -0.42
CA VAL A 118 -16.65 -3.22 -0.02
C VAL A 118 -16.81 -4.59 0.65
N THR A 119 -17.70 -4.69 1.63
CA THR A 119 -17.91 -5.91 2.43
C THR A 119 -18.64 -7.00 1.65
N GLY A 120 -19.67 -6.65 0.89
CA GLY A 120 -20.51 -7.61 0.17
C GLY A 120 -19.98 -8.02 -1.21
N VAL A 121 -19.17 -7.19 -1.88
CA VAL A 121 -18.70 -7.41 -3.25
C VAL A 121 -17.18 -7.42 -3.34
N CYS A 122 -16.51 -6.31 -2.99
CA CYS A 122 -15.08 -6.16 -3.26
C CYS A 122 -14.22 -7.17 -2.48
N ILE A 123 -14.45 -7.34 -1.17
CA ILE A 123 -13.69 -8.29 -0.35
C ILE A 123 -13.88 -9.73 -0.86
N PRO A 124 -15.11 -10.24 -1.05
CA PRO A 124 -15.31 -11.58 -1.61
C PRO A 124 -14.76 -11.74 -3.03
N ALA A 125 -14.91 -10.73 -3.89
CA ALA A 125 -14.55 -10.80 -5.31
C ALA A 125 -13.04 -10.62 -5.58
N PHE A 126 -12.31 -9.93 -4.70
CA PHE A 126 -10.91 -9.56 -4.90
C PHE A 126 -9.95 -10.15 -3.86
N SER A 127 -10.45 -10.91 -2.88
CA SER A 127 -9.64 -11.57 -1.85
C SER A 127 -8.44 -12.33 -2.42
N ASP A 128 -8.60 -13.03 -3.54
CA ASP A 128 -7.53 -13.79 -4.19
C ASP A 128 -6.56 -12.93 -5.02
N VAL A 129 -6.99 -11.76 -5.48
CA VAL A 129 -6.12 -10.78 -6.14
C VAL A 129 -5.26 -10.05 -5.10
N ALA A 130 -5.84 -9.78 -3.91
CA ALA A 130 -5.11 -9.29 -2.74
C ALA A 130 -4.12 -10.34 -2.20
N GLU A 131 -4.42 -11.63 -2.37
CA GLU A 131 -3.59 -12.79 -2.01
C GLU A 131 -2.75 -13.35 -3.17
N SER A 132 -2.29 -12.48 -4.09
CA SER A 132 -1.16 -12.85 -4.96
C SER A 132 0.19 -12.75 -4.23
N THR A 133 0.27 -13.32 -3.03
CA THR A 133 1.48 -13.98 -2.53
C THR A 133 1.01 -15.11 -1.61
N THR A 134 1.22 -16.34 -2.10
CA THR A 134 1.22 -17.61 -1.37
C THR A 134 -0.11 -18.16 -0.83
N ALA A 135 -0.89 -18.77 -1.72
CA ALA A 135 -1.60 -20.00 -1.36
C ALA A 135 -0.63 -21.19 -1.42
N ARG A 136 0.10 -21.45 -0.32
CA ARG A 136 0.37 -22.81 0.14
C ARG A 136 0.37 -22.80 1.67
N SER A 137 -0.64 -23.47 2.19
CA SER A 137 -0.94 -23.78 3.57
C SER A 137 0.29 -24.25 4.35
N ASN A 138 0.54 -23.64 5.51
CA ASN A 138 0.55 -24.32 6.81
C ASN A 138 0.78 -23.32 7.94
N GLU A 139 0.11 -23.61 9.05
CA GLU A 139 0.12 -22.99 10.37
C GLU A 139 1.34 -22.12 10.77
N SER A 140 1.00 -20.97 11.37
CA SER A 140 1.77 -20.21 12.37
C SER A 140 3.08 -19.51 11.94
N CYS A 141 3.13 -18.20 12.23
CA CYS A 141 4.34 -17.36 12.36
C CYS A 141 5.20 -17.13 11.09
N SER A 142 4.63 -16.61 10.01
CA SER A 142 5.40 -16.17 8.83
C SER A 142 5.16 -14.71 8.44
N LYS A 143 6.12 -13.79 8.57
CA LYS A 143 7.34 -13.69 9.40
C LYS A 143 7.69 -12.21 9.38
N GLU A 144 8.08 -11.60 10.49
CA GLU A 144 8.64 -10.24 10.52
C GLU A 144 9.73 -10.03 9.44
N SER A 145 10.43 -11.12 9.05
CA SER A 145 11.48 -11.14 8.02
C SER A 145 11.11 -10.44 6.71
N ASP A 146 9.88 -10.54 6.22
CA ASP A 146 9.49 -9.97 4.92
C ASP A 146 9.36 -8.45 4.98
N ARG A 147 9.12 -7.92 6.18
CA ARG A 147 9.08 -6.50 6.52
C ARG A 147 10.34 -6.04 7.23
N THR A 148 11.38 -6.87 7.27
CA THR A 148 12.64 -6.55 7.96
C THR A 148 13.71 -6.09 6.98
N MET A 149 14.35 -4.97 7.30
CA MET A 149 15.59 -4.52 6.68
C MET A 149 16.75 -4.54 7.67
N PHE A 150 17.94 -4.62 7.11
CA PHE A 150 19.19 -4.56 7.85
C PHE A 150 19.92 -3.27 7.47
N ALA A 151 20.25 -2.48 8.48
CA ALA A 151 21.08 -1.30 8.35
C ALA A 151 22.51 -1.63 8.80
N THR A 152 23.53 -1.26 8.04
CA THR A 152 24.94 -1.36 8.46
C THR A 152 25.58 0.00 8.54
N PHE A 153 26.38 0.21 9.58
CA PHE A 153 27.03 1.47 9.93
C PHE A 153 28.53 1.38 9.72
N SER A 154 29.15 2.53 9.43
CA SER A 154 30.61 2.61 9.29
C SER A 154 31.27 2.62 10.67
N LYS A 155 32.35 1.85 10.83
CA LYS A 155 33.14 1.84 12.06
C LYS A 155 33.77 3.23 12.31
N GLY A 156 33.72 3.72 13.54
CA GLY A 156 34.22 5.05 13.93
C GLY A 156 33.18 6.17 13.79
N TYR A 157 31.98 5.87 13.27
CA TYR A 157 30.88 6.82 13.13
C TYR A 157 29.63 6.25 13.80
N PRO A 158 29.49 6.36 15.14
CA PRO A 158 28.39 5.76 15.88
C PRO A 158 27.05 6.34 15.43
N VAL A 159 26.12 5.46 15.06
CA VAL A 159 24.73 5.80 14.73
C VAL A 159 23.84 5.28 15.86
N THR A 160 22.95 6.12 16.37
CA THR A 160 22.01 5.73 17.45
C THR A 160 20.67 5.29 16.90
N GLU A 161 19.88 4.58 17.71
CA GLU A 161 18.51 4.19 17.34
C GLU A 161 17.63 5.40 17.01
N ASN A 162 17.72 6.47 17.81
CA ASN A 162 16.91 7.68 17.61
C ASN A 162 17.22 8.36 16.28
N GLU A 163 18.49 8.46 15.88
CA GLU A 163 18.87 9.03 14.58
C GLU A 163 18.28 8.23 13.42
N VAL A 164 18.24 6.90 13.52
CA VAL A 164 17.63 6.04 12.50
C VAL A 164 16.12 6.22 12.48
N ARG A 165 15.47 6.22 13.65
CA ARG A 165 14.02 6.36 13.77
C ARG A 165 13.54 7.70 13.23
N GLU A 166 14.19 8.79 13.63
CA GLU A 166 13.88 10.15 13.17
C GLU A 166 14.08 10.28 11.66
N PHE A 167 15.18 9.77 11.12
CA PHE A 167 15.45 9.83 9.67
C PHE A 167 14.35 9.17 8.83
N PHE A 168 13.88 7.99 9.22
CA PHE A 168 12.81 7.30 8.49
C PHE A 168 11.44 7.94 8.76
N ASN A 169 11.17 8.40 9.98
CA ASN A 169 9.89 8.99 10.31
C ASN A 169 9.68 10.36 9.64
N ILE A 170 10.72 11.17 9.50
CA ILE A 170 10.66 12.44 8.76
C ILE A 170 10.34 12.21 7.28
N ARG A 171 10.89 11.14 6.68
CA ARG A 171 10.75 10.88 5.23
C ARG A 171 9.52 10.08 4.86
N TYR A 172 9.08 9.16 5.72
CA TYR A 172 8.05 8.17 5.40
C TYR A 172 6.88 8.15 6.39
N GLY A 173 6.86 9.04 7.39
CA GLY A 173 5.89 9.01 8.48
C GLY A 173 6.15 7.89 9.48
N ASP A 174 5.17 7.58 10.34
CA ASP A 174 5.29 6.48 11.31
C ASP A 174 5.34 5.11 10.60
N CYS A 175 6.54 4.71 10.18
CA CYS A 175 6.76 3.57 9.29
C CYS A 175 7.46 2.40 9.98
N ILE A 176 8.07 2.63 11.14
CA ILE A 176 8.83 1.63 11.90
C ILE A 176 7.90 0.96 12.91
N TYR A 177 7.76 -0.36 12.79
CA TYR A 177 7.10 -1.20 13.80
C TYR A 177 8.05 -1.51 14.96
N SER A 178 9.28 -1.91 14.66
CA SER A 178 10.32 -2.22 15.65
C SER A 178 11.70 -1.90 15.09
N LEU A 179 12.62 -1.46 15.95
CA LEU A 179 14.02 -1.22 15.63
C LEU A 179 14.87 -1.80 16.76
N SER A 180 15.89 -2.58 16.40
CA SER A 180 16.83 -3.17 17.35
C SER A 180 18.26 -2.98 16.85
N MET A 181 19.10 -2.39 17.69
CA MET A 181 20.53 -2.24 17.43
C MET A 181 21.28 -3.54 17.74
N GLN A 182 22.45 -3.75 17.13
CA GLN A 182 23.34 -4.83 17.51
C GLN A 182 23.63 -4.78 19.03
N PRO A 183 23.46 -5.89 19.77
CA PRO A 183 23.90 -5.96 21.15
C PRO A 183 25.43 -5.90 21.21
N VAL A 184 25.96 -4.99 22.01
CA VAL A 184 27.39 -4.73 22.17
C VAL A 184 27.72 -4.50 23.64
N ASP A 185 28.95 -4.78 24.04
CA ASP A 185 29.43 -4.49 25.38
C ASP A 185 29.53 -2.97 25.62
N GLU A 186 29.61 -2.56 26.89
CA GLU A 186 29.76 -1.14 27.24
C GLU A 186 30.96 -0.49 26.53
N GLY A 187 30.71 0.69 25.93
CA GLY A 187 31.72 1.45 25.17
C GLY A 187 32.00 0.95 23.76
N GLN A 188 31.39 -0.17 23.32
CA GLN A 188 31.50 -0.63 21.94
C GLN A 188 30.41 0.00 21.04
N GLN A 189 30.74 0.17 19.76
CA GLN A 189 29.83 0.73 18.76
C GLN A 189 29.01 -0.39 18.08
N PRO A 190 27.67 -0.28 18.03
CA PRO A 190 26.85 -1.11 17.16
C PRO A 190 27.22 -0.88 15.67
N LEU A 191 27.45 -1.95 14.93
CA LEU A 191 27.79 -1.89 13.50
C LEU A 191 26.60 -2.18 12.59
N TYR A 192 25.48 -2.62 13.16
CA TYR A 192 24.25 -2.83 12.43
C TYR A 192 23.01 -2.65 13.29
N ALA A 193 21.87 -2.52 12.60
CA ALA A 193 20.54 -2.55 13.19
C ALA A 193 19.58 -3.37 12.32
N THR A 194 18.57 -3.92 12.99
CA THR A 194 17.44 -4.61 12.38
C THR A 194 16.22 -3.73 12.51
N ILE A 195 15.54 -3.46 11.39
CA ILE A 195 14.37 -2.58 11.35
C ILE A 195 13.20 -3.36 10.76
N VAL A 196 12.13 -3.51 11.52
CA VAL A 196 10.84 -4.05 11.07
C VAL A 196 9.94 -2.88 10.71
N PHE A 197 9.54 -2.78 9.46
CA PHE A 197 8.59 -1.76 9.01
C PHE A 197 7.15 -2.23 9.21
N GLN A 198 6.24 -1.28 9.40
CA GLN A 198 4.80 -1.58 9.53
C GLN A 198 4.26 -2.29 8.27
N ARG A 199 4.77 -1.90 7.08
CA ARG A 199 4.34 -2.39 5.76
C ARG A 199 5.53 -2.74 4.87
N VAL A 200 5.37 -3.75 4.01
CA VAL A 200 6.40 -4.17 3.03
C VAL A 200 6.66 -3.07 1.98
N SER A 201 5.68 -2.23 1.67
CA SER A 201 5.81 -1.13 0.70
C SER A 201 6.93 -0.15 1.06
N PHE A 202 7.22 0.06 2.35
CA PHE A 202 8.36 0.91 2.75
C PHE A 202 9.70 0.32 2.33
N ILE A 203 9.84 -1.01 2.32
CA ILE A 203 11.06 -1.67 1.82
C ILE A 203 11.22 -1.41 0.33
N HIS A 204 10.13 -1.51 -0.43
CA HIS A 204 10.14 -1.20 -1.87
C HIS A 204 10.50 0.27 -2.12
N ALA A 205 9.93 1.21 -1.36
CA ALA A 205 10.25 2.63 -1.47
C ALA A 205 11.71 2.96 -1.08
N ILE A 206 12.24 2.31 -0.04
CA ILE A 206 13.63 2.52 0.42
C ILE A 206 14.63 1.94 -0.58
N LEU A 207 14.34 0.77 -1.14
CA LEU A 207 15.23 0.08 -2.07
C LEU A 207 15.07 0.52 -3.52
N ASN A 208 13.89 1.03 -3.90
CA ASN A 208 13.53 1.47 -5.25
C ASN A 208 13.96 0.46 -6.34
N GLY A 209 13.62 -0.81 -6.15
CA GLY A 209 13.99 -1.91 -7.05
C GLY A 209 15.45 -2.41 -6.93
N ALA A 210 16.32 -1.74 -6.17
CA ALA A 210 17.70 -2.15 -5.95
C ALA A 210 17.85 -3.19 -4.81
N ARG A 211 18.98 -3.89 -4.76
CA ARG A 211 19.28 -4.85 -3.67
C ARG A 211 19.78 -4.17 -2.39
N LYS A 212 20.26 -2.93 -2.49
CA LYS A 212 20.79 -2.12 -1.40
C LYS A 212 20.58 -0.63 -1.69
N ALA A 213 20.41 0.16 -0.64
CA ALA A 213 20.33 1.62 -0.72
C ALA A 213 21.36 2.24 0.24
N LYS A 214 21.96 3.37 -0.16
CA LYS A 214 22.89 4.14 0.67
C LYS A 214 22.20 5.42 1.12
N PHE A 215 22.24 5.69 2.41
CA PHE A 215 21.74 6.92 3.01
C PHE A 215 22.84 7.64 3.78
N THR A 216 22.63 8.94 3.98
CA THR A 216 23.43 9.76 4.87
C THR A 216 22.53 10.23 6.01
N ILE A 217 22.79 9.75 7.23
CA ILE A 217 22.07 10.11 8.45
C ILE A 217 23.01 10.95 9.31
N ASN A 218 22.71 12.23 9.53
CA ASN A 218 23.57 13.18 10.27
C ASN A 218 25.04 13.18 9.80
N GLY A 219 25.26 13.14 8.48
CA GLY A 219 26.59 13.07 7.87
C GLY A 219 27.25 11.68 7.88
N LYS A 220 26.62 10.66 8.49
CA LYS A 220 27.12 9.29 8.62
C LYS A 220 26.53 8.40 7.53
N HIS A 221 27.34 7.53 6.94
CA HIS A 221 26.87 6.62 5.89
C HIS A 221 26.22 5.36 6.47
N VAL A 222 25.00 5.11 6.02
CA VAL A 222 24.20 3.94 6.39
C VAL A 222 23.81 3.19 5.13
N TRP A 223 24.07 1.88 5.11
CA TRP A 223 23.65 1.01 4.03
C TRP A 223 22.46 0.18 4.46
N MET A 224 21.42 0.16 3.64
CA MET A 224 20.17 -0.56 3.85
C MET A 224 20.05 -1.71 2.86
N ARG A 225 19.61 -2.88 3.34
CA ARG A 225 19.28 -4.04 2.50
C ARG A 225 18.13 -4.85 3.10
N LYS A 226 17.42 -5.63 2.28
CA LYS A 226 16.42 -6.58 2.80
C LYS A 226 17.08 -7.64 3.70
N PHE A 227 16.41 -8.02 4.78
CA PHE A 227 16.86 -9.11 5.63
C PHE A 227 16.84 -10.44 4.85
N ILE A 228 17.90 -11.23 5.01
CA ILE A 228 18.00 -12.56 4.40
C ILE A 228 18.06 -13.55 5.56
N PRO A 229 17.03 -14.37 5.78
CA PRO A 229 17.08 -15.43 6.78
C PRO A 229 18.24 -16.37 6.46
N LYS A 230 19.05 -16.73 7.45
CA LYS A 230 20.02 -17.80 7.26
C LYS A 230 19.24 -19.12 7.10
N THR A 231 19.24 -19.69 5.90
CA THR A 231 18.89 -21.11 5.72
C THR A 231 20.01 -21.93 6.39
N ASN A 232 19.67 -22.77 7.36
CA ASN A 232 20.60 -23.75 7.90
C ASN A 232 20.98 -24.72 6.76
N SER A 233 22.11 -24.49 6.11
CA SER A 233 22.84 -25.55 5.43
C SER A 233 23.55 -26.36 6.49
N SER A 234 22.94 -27.47 6.92
CA SER A 234 23.63 -28.54 7.64
C SER A 234 24.76 -29.05 6.76
N SER A 235 25.98 -28.65 7.10
CA SER A 235 27.22 -29.25 6.65
C SER A 235 27.30 -30.68 7.19
N SER A 236 26.78 -31.64 6.44
CA SER A 236 27.23 -33.03 6.51
C SER A 236 28.48 -33.15 5.64
N SER A 237 29.62 -32.76 6.20
CA SER A 237 30.92 -33.19 5.68
C SER A 237 31.08 -34.68 5.96
N SER A 238 30.89 -35.47 4.92
CA SER A 238 31.33 -36.84 4.80
C SER A 238 32.84 -36.88 5.06
N SER A 239 33.27 -37.56 6.12
CA SER A 239 34.65 -38.01 6.25
C SER A 239 34.59 -39.53 6.11
N SER A 240 35.11 -40.00 4.98
CA SER A 240 35.51 -41.40 4.79
C SER A 240 36.75 -41.70 5.62
#